data_AF-A0A6P7GP21-F1
#
_entry.id   AF-A0A6P7GP21-F1
#
_cell.length_a   1.000
_cell.length_b   1.000
_cell.length_c   1.000
_cell.angle_alpha   90.00
_cell.angle_beta   90.00
_cell.angle_gamma   90.00
#
_symmetry.space_group_name_H-M   'P 1'
#
loop_
_entity.id
_entity.type
_entity.pdbx_description
1 polymer ?
#
loop_
_entity_poly.entity_id
_entity_poly.type
_entity_poly.pdbx_seq_one_letter_code
_entity_poly.pdbx_strand_id
1 'polypeptide(L)'
;MNELTITPEKKKIPLKFPLWHIPYLEKHRIYDLFHEIVRELVIQKPDDHVLFTKQILLNAAKSRDVPRILFLPSPKVNLQELSSEVAKVTKQFVITRQSVANCLNADFDVVSSEVLAKCLSLIVRQENYYSHGWIMVDCIRNVNDAKQLLLLGIIPTH
;
A
#
# COMPACT_ATOMS: atom_id res chain seq x y z
N MET A 1 -52.92 -37.27 -2.94
CA MET A 1 -52.23 -36.19 -3.67
C MET A 1 -52.96 -34.90 -3.33
N ASN A 2 -52.42 -33.89 -2.64
CA ASN A 2 -51.05 -33.58 -2.22
C ASN A 2 -51.11 -32.88 -0.86
N GLU A 3 -50.25 -33.30 0.06
CA GLU A 3 -49.92 -32.53 1.26
C GLU A 3 -49.14 -31.29 0.83
N LEU A 4 -49.67 -30.11 1.13
CA LEU A 4 -48.94 -28.85 1.04
C LEU A 4 -47.98 -28.77 2.23
N THR A 5 -46.76 -29.27 2.04
CA THR A 5 -45.64 -29.05 2.94
C THR A 5 -45.24 -27.58 2.89
N ILE A 6 -45.74 -26.81 3.84
CA ILE A 6 -45.30 -25.44 4.11
C ILE A 6 -43.86 -25.54 4.63
N THR A 7 -42.90 -25.22 3.78
CA THR A 7 -41.50 -25.04 4.18
C THR A 7 -41.41 -23.92 5.22
N PRO A 8 -40.73 -24.10 6.37
CA PRO A 8 -40.61 -23.05 7.35
C PRO A 8 -39.75 -21.92 6.78
N GLU A 9 -40.33 -20.73 6.66
CA GLU A 9 -39.58 -19.49 6.42
C GLU A 9 -38.47 -19.40 7.48
N LYS A 10 -37.21 -19.42 7.04
CA LYS A 10 -36.06 -19.12 7.90
C LYS A 10 -36.27 -17.72 8.49
N LYS A 11 -36.70 -17.63 9.75
CA LYS A 11 -36.70 -16.39 10.54
C LYS A 11 -35.32 -15.75 10.41
N LYS A 12 -35.24 -14.62 9.70
CA LYS A 12 -34.05 -13.77 9.68
C LYS A 12 -33.89 -13.20 11.08
N ILE A 13 -33.10 -13.87 11.91
CA ILE A 13 -32.69 -13.31 13.20
C ILE A 13 -31.84 -12.08 12.85
N PRO A 14 -32.26 -10.86 13.21
CA PRO A 14 -31.45 -9.68 12.92
C PRO A 14 -30.14 -9.84 13.68
N LEU A 15 -29.03 -9.83 12.94
CA LEU A 15 -27.69 -9.87 13.51
C LEU A 15 -27.54 -8.67 14.44
N LYS A 16 -27.44 -8.94 15.75
CA LYS A 16 -27.21 -7.91 16.76
C LYS A 16 -25.72 -7.61 16.78
N PHE A 17 -25.31 -6.55 16.10
CA PHE A 17 -23.94 -6.07 16.18
C PHE A 17 -23.76 -5.22 17.44
N PRO A 18 -22.62 -5.36 18.15
CA PRO A 18 -22.29 -4.45 19.23
C PRO A 18 -22.04 -3.04 18.68
N LEU A 19 -22.30 -2.01 19.50
CA LEU A 19 -22.16 -0.60 19.08
C LEU A 19 -20.74 -0.24 18.63
N TRP A 20 -19.72 -0.95 19.13
CA TRP A 20 -18.32 -0.76 18.75
C TRP A 20 -17.94 -1.46 17.44
N HIS A 21 -18.82 -2.25 16.83
CA HIS A 21 -18.53 -3.03 15.63
C HIS A 21 -18.10 -2.14 14.45
N ILE A 22 -18.90 -1.13 14.10
CA ILE A 22 -18.59 -0.24 12.97
C ILE A 22 -17.32 0.58 13.24
N PRO A 23 -17.17 1.27 14.40
CA PRO A 23 -15.93 1.97 14.72
C PRO A 23 -14.68 1.09 14.68
N TYR A 24 -14.80 -0.17 15.11
CA TYR A 24 -13.70 -1.14 15.04
C TYR A 24 -13.33 -1.47 13.59
N LEU A 25 -14.31 -1.76 12.75
CA LEU A 25 -14.08 -2.05 11.33
C LEU A 25 -13.43 -0.87 10.59
N GLU A 26 -13.88 0.35 10.88
CA GLU A 26 -13.31 1.58 10.31
C GLU A 26 -11.89 1.83 10.81
N LYS A 27 -11.67 1.77 12.14
CA LYS A 27 -10.35 1.98 12.75
C LYS A 27 -9.30 1.04 12.19
N HIS A 28 -9.68 -0.21 11.93
CA HIS A 28 -8.77 -1.23 11.42
C HIS A 28 -8.84 -1.41 9.89
N ARG A 29 -9.57 -0.52 9.19
CA ARG A 29 -9.74 -0.53 7.71
C ARG A 29 -10.13 -1.91 7.16
N ILE A 30 -10.95 -2.65 7.91
CA ILE A 30 -11.30 -4.03 7.56
C ILE A 30 -12.13 -4.06 6.27
N TYR A 31 -12.99 -3.06 6.04
CA TYR A 31 -13.72 -2.95 4.77
C TYR A 31 -12.80 -2.79 3.56
N ASP A 32 -11.79 -1.93 3.64
CA ASP A 32 -10.82 -1.72 2.57
C ASP A 32 -10.07 -3.01 2.24
N LEU A 33 -9.62 -3.72 3.28
CA LEU A 33 -8.94 -5.02 3.13
C LEU A 33 -9.84 -6.05 2.42
N PHE A 34 -11.12 -6.13 2.81
CA PHE A 34 -12.07 -7.02 2.13
C PHE A 34 -12.26 -6.65 0.66
N HIS A 35 -12.39 -5.35 0.36
CA HIS A 35 -12.50 -4.88 -1.02
C HIS A 35 -11.27 -5.23 -1.85
N GLU A 36 -10.06 -5.07 -1.31
CA GLU A 36 -8.81 -5.46 -1.97
C GLU A 36 -8.73 -6.97 -2.22
N ILE A 37 -9.04 -7.80 -1.22
CA ILE A 37 -9.03 -9.26 -1.38
C ILE A 37 -10.00 -9.71 -2.47
N VAL A 38 -11.23 -9.19 -2.45
CA VAL A 38 -12.25 -9.53 -3.46
C VAL A 38 -11.80 -9.06 -4.85
N ARG A 39 -11.21 -7.86 -4.95
CA ARG A 39 -10.68 -7.34 -6.21
C ARG A 39 -9.59 -8.24 -6.78
N GLU A 40 -8.60 -8.62 -5.97
CA GLU A 40 -7.51 -9.49 -6.39
C GLU A 40 -8.01 -10.88 -6.79
N LEU A 41 -8.96 -11.46 -6.06
CA LEU A 41 -9.58 -12.74 -6.40
C LEU A 41 -10.29 -12.68 -7.77
N VAL A 42 -11.02 -11.60 -8.04
CA VAL A 42 -11.74 -11.41 -9.31
C VAL A 42 -10.79 -11.21 -10.49
N ILE A 43 -9.70 -10.48 -10.28
CA ILE A 43 -8.70 -10.19 -11.31
C ILE A 43 -7.86 -11.44 -11.62
N GLN A 44 -7.27 -12.05 -10.58
CA GLN A 44 -6.28 -13.12 -10.74
C GLN A 44 -6.91 -14.49 -11.01
N LYS A 45 -8.15 -14.71 -10.53
CA LYS A 45 -8.89 -15.99 -10.64
C LYS A 45 -7.99 -17.22 -10.38
N PRO A 46 -7.37 -17.31 -9.18
CA PRO A 46 -6.44 -18.38 -8.86
C PRO A 46 -7.17 -19.73 -8.74
N ASP A 47 -6.49 -20.83 -9.03
CA ASP A 47 -7.06 -22.19 -8.94
C ASP A 47 -7.44 -22.57 -7.50
N ASP A 48 -6.67 -22.11 -6.50
CA ASP A 48 -6.97 -22.26 -5.07
C ASP A 48 -7.18 -20.87 -4.43
N HIS A 49 -8.45 -20.47 -4.34
CA HIS A 49 -8.85 -19.21 -3.71
C HIS A 49 -8.51 -19.12 -2.23
N VAL A 50 -8.48 -20.24 -1.50
CA VAL A 50 -8.23 -20.25 -0.05
C VAL A 50 -6.75 -19.99 0.22
N LEU A 51 -5.87 -20.71 -0.48
CA LEU A 51 -4.42 -20.51 -0.35
C LEU A 51 -4.01 -19.10 -0.79
N PHE A 52 -4.58 -18.61 -1.89
CA PHE A 52 -4.32 -17.25 -2.38
C PHE A 52 -4.75 -16.19 -1.37
N THR A 53 -5.96 -16.32 -0.81
CA THR A 53 -6.46 -15.39 0.22
C THR A 53 -5.57 -15.40 1.47
N LYS A 54 -5.12 -16.60 1.91
CA LYS A 54 -4.18 -16.72 3.03
C LYS A 54 -2.87 -15.98 2.75
N GLN A 55 -2.33 -16.10 1.53
CA GLN A 55 -1.11 -15.39 1.14
C GLN A 55 -1.31 -13.86 1.10
N ILE A 56 -2.43 -13.38 0.55
CA ILE A 56 -2.77 -11.94 0.58
C ILE A 56 -2.83 -11.44 2.02
N LEU A 57 -3.55 -12.13 2.90
CA LEU A 57 -3.69 -11.73 4.30
C LEU A 57 -2.35 -11.72 5.03
N LEU A 58 -1.48 -12.72 4.79
CA LEU A 58 -0.13 -12.76 5.36
C LEU A 58 0.71 -11.59 4.85
N ASN A 59 0.63 -11.25 3.58
CA ASN A 59 1.36 -10.12 2.99
C ASN A 59 0.81 -8.77 3.49
N ALA A 60 -0.50 -8.64 3.63
CA ALA A 60 -1.14 -7.47 4.22
C ALA A 60 -0.73 -7.28 5.68
N ALA A 61 -0.74 -8.35 6.48
CA ALA A 61 -0.27 -8.31 7.87
C ALA A 61 1.21 -7.93 7.97
N LYS A 62 2.07 -8.47 7.10
CA LYS A 62 3.49 -8.13 7.05
C LYS A 62 3.74 -6.68 6.63
N SER A 63 2.94 -6.15 5.71
CA SER A 63 3.13 -4.79 5.16
C SER A 63 2.40 -3.70 5.94
N ARG A 64 1.46 -4.05 6.84
CA ARG A 64 0.66 -3.10 7.62
C ARG A 64 1.53 -2.18 8.48
N ASP A 65 2.56 -2.75 9.09
CA ASP A 65 3.42 -2.05 10.04
C ASP A 65 4.75 -1.60 9.37
N VAL A 66 4.82 -1.64 8.03
CA VAL A 66 5.99 -1.21 7.25
C VAL A 66 5.81 0.26 6.86
N PRO A 67 6.57 1.19 7.47
CA PRO A 67 6.35 2.61 7.25
C PRO A 67 6.87 3.03 5.87
N ARG A 68 6.06 3.80 5.15
CA ARG A 68 6.39 4.35 3.83
C ARG A 68 6.22 5.86 3.91
N ILE A 69 7.33 6.57 4.06
CA ILE A 69 7.34 7.99 4.38
C ILE A 69 7.69 8.78 3.11
N LEU A 70 6.92 9.82 2.82
CA LEU A 70 7.23 10.76 1.75
C LEU A 70 7.55 12.15 2.32
N PHE A 71 8.80 12.59 2.20
CA PHE A 71 9.17 13.97 2.49
C PHE A 71 9.00 14.86 1.27
N LEU A 72 8.06 15.80 1.38
CA LEU A 72 7.90 16.87 0.40
C LEU A 72 8.86 18.02 0.73
N PRO A 73 9.65 18.50 -0.25
CA PRO A 73 10.65 19.54 -0.04
C PRO A 73 10.02 20.87 0.40
N SER A 74 10.60 21.45 1.45
CA SER A 74 10.39 22.84 1.85
C SER A 74 11.74 23.54 1.85
N PRO A 75 11.87 24.73 1.22
CA PRO A 75 13.16 25.41 1.06
C PRO A 75 13.83 25.84 2.37
N LYS A 76 13.10 25.77 3.50
CA LYS A 76 13.58 26.16 4.83
C LYS A 76 14.12 24.99 5.66
N VAL A 77 14.03 23.76 5.15
CA VAL A 77 14.32 22.55 5.93
C VAL A 77 15.39 21.74 5.22
N ASN A 78 16.45 21.38 5.97
CA ASN A 78 17.43 20.41 5.50
C ASN A 78 16.84 18.99 5.60
N LEU A 79 16.13 18.58 4.54
CA LEU A 79 15.50 17.26 4.50
C LEU A 79 16.49 16.11 4.48
N GLN A 80 17.71 16.29 3.96
CA GLN A 80 18.70 15.22 3.91
C GLN A 80 19.12 14.79 5.32
N GLU A 81 19.44 15.76 6.17
CA GLU A 81 19.82 15.54 7.57
C GLU A 81 18.64 14.97 8.37
N LEU A 82 17.45 15.57 8.22
CA LEU A 82 16.23 15.06 8.87
C LEU A 82 15.92 13.62 8.47
N SER A 83 15.95 13.31 7.17
CA SER A 83 15.65 11.96 6.68
C SER A 83 16.65 10.92 7.17
N SER A 84 17.92 11.32 7.34
CA SER A 84 18.98 10.47 7.85
C SER A 84 18.81 10.18 9.34
N GLU A 85 18.45 11.18 10.15
CA GLU A 85 18.13 10.97 11.57
C GLU A 85 16.87 10.12 11.75
N VAL A 86 15.82 10.37 10.96
CA VAL A 86 14.62 9.53 10.98
C VAL A 86 14.97 8.10 10.59
N ALA A 87 15.72 7.89 9.50
CA ALA A 87 16.14 6.57 9.06
C ALA A 87 16.98 5.81 10.11
N LYS A 88 17.84 6.50 10.88
CA LYS A 88 18.60 5.89 11.98
C LYS A 88 17.67 5.36 13.09
N VAL A 89 16.64 6.12 13.42
CA VAL A 89 15.68 5.75 14.47
C VAL A 89 14.73 4.66 13.98
N THR A 90 14.20 4.77 12.76
CA THR A 90 13.19 3.86 12.20
C THR A 90 13.77 2.65 11.48
N LYS A 91 15.09 2.63 11.22
CA LYS A 91 15.82 1.60 10.44
C LYS A 91 15.30 1.44 9.01
N GLN A 92 14.77 2.51 8.43
CA GLN A 92 14.27 2.53 7.06
C GLN A 92 15.35 2.92 6.06
N PHE A 93 15.13 2.57 4.79
CA PHE A 93 16.02 2.98 3.70
C PHE A 93 15.61 4.32 3.12
N VAL A 94 16.58 5.19 2.86
CA VAL A 94 16.36 6.51 2.26
C VAL A 94 16.54 6.43 0.74
N ILE A 95 15.52 6.83 0.01
CA ILE A 95 15.53 6.98 -1.45
C ILE A 95 15.62 8.47 -1.75
N THR A 96 16.68 8.87 -2.45
CA THR A 96 16.94 10.26 -2.83
C THR A 96 16.95 10.41 -4.35
N ARG A 97 16.99 11.65 -4.84
CA ARG A 97 17.25 11.94 -6.26
C ARG A 97 18.51 11.24 -6.78
N GLN A 98 19.58 11.17 -5.96
CA GLN A 98 20.80 10.47 -6.33
C GLN A 98 20.60 8.97 -6.48
N SER A 99 19.79 8.35 -5.60
CA SER A 99 19.43 6.93 -5.71
C SER A 99 18.73 6.62 -7.05
N VAL A 100 17.84 7.52 -7.48
CA VAL A 100 17.15 7.42 -8.77
C VAL A 100 18.10 7.64 -9.95
N ALA A 101 18.95 8.68 -9.88
CA ALA A 101 19.93 8.98 -10.92
C ALA A 101 20.90 7.80 -11.13
N ASN A 102 21.37 7.19 -10.04
CA ASN A 102 22.21 5.99 -10.08
C ASN A 102 21.48 4.78 -10.70
N CYS A 103 20.18 4.63 -10.42
CA CYS A 103 19.39 3.53 -10.98
C CYS A 103 19.13 3.68 -12.48
N LEU A 104 18.95 4.93 -12.96
CA LEU A 104 18.66 5.22 -14.35
C LEU A 104 19.90 5.50 -15.21
N ASN A 105 21.05 5.74 -14.58
CA ASN A 105 22.24 6.30 -15.23
C ASN A 105 21.92 7.57 -16.04
N ALA A 106 20.99 8.38 -15.52
CA ALA A 106 20.48 9.58 -16.17
C ALA A 106 20.19 10.66 -15.13
N ASP A 107 20.19 11.93 -15.57
CA ASP A 107 19.84 13.04 -14.71
C ASP A 107 18.35 13.00 -14.33
N PHE A 108 18.07 13.10 -13.03
CA PHE A 108 16.74 13.02 -12.45
C PHE A 108 15.79 14.06 -13.07
N ASP A 109 16.27 15.27 -13.32
CA ASP A 109 15.43 16.39 -13.77
C ASP A 109 14.98 16.26 -15.23
N VAL A 110 15.69 15.45 -16.03
CA VAL A 110 15.41 15.27 -17.47
C VAL A 110 14.46 14.10 -17.74
N VAL A 111 14.30 13.19 -16.77
CA VAL A 111 13.52 11.96 -16.93
C VAL A 111 12.01 12.24 -16.89
N SER A 112 11.25 11.57 -17.75
CA SER A 112 9.78 11.65 -17.76
C SER A 112 9.17 11.05 -16.50
N SER A 113 8.00 11.56 -16.08
CA SER A 113 7.30 11.07 -14.88
C SER A 113 7.02 9.56 -14.90
N GLU A 114 6.75 8.98 -16.09
CA GLU A 114 6.50 7.55 -16.24
C GLU A 114 7.76 6.72 -15.97
N VAL A 115 8.90 7.12 -16.55
CA VAL A 115 10.18 6.42 -16.36
C VAL A 115 10.65 6.56 -14.91
N LEU A 116 10.49 7.75 -14.33
CA LEU A 116 10.75 8.01 -12.92
C LEU A 116 9.93 7.08 -12.02
N ALA A 117 8.62 6.97 -12.25
CA ALA A 117 7.76 6.13 -11.44
C ALA A 117 8.10 4.63 -11.59
N LYS A 118 8.45 4.18 -12.80
CA LYS A 118 8.94 2.80 -13.02
C LYS A 118 10.25 2.53 -12.29
N CYS A 119 11.20 3.46 -12.33
CA CYS A 119 12.45 3.35 -11.58
C CYS A 119 12.21 3.26 -10.07
N LEU A 120 11.41 4.17 -9.52
CA LEU A 120 11.04 4.14 -8.11
C LEU A 120 10.32 2.84 -7.74
N SER A 121 9.46 2.32 -8.62
CA SER A 121 8.82 1.01 -8.44
C SER A 121 9.82 -0.13 -8.35
N LEU A 122 10.93 -0.08 -9.10
CA LEU A 122 11.96 -1.10 -9.04
C LEU A 122 12.73 -0.99 -7.71
N ILE A 123 13.08 0.23 -7.28
CA ILE A 123 13.81 0.46 -6.03
C ILE A 123 12.99 -0.01 -4.83
N VAL A 124 11.73 0.41 -4.71
CA VAL A 124 10.90 0.08 -3.53
C VAL A 124 10.51 -1.41 -3.44
N ARG A 125 10.58 -2.15 -4.56
CA ARG A 125 10.28 -3.58 -4.62
C ARG A 125 11.49 -4.47 -4.34
N GLN A 126 12.69 -3.89 -4.18
CA GLN A 126 13.83 -4.65 -3.68
C GLN A 126 13.54 -5.17 -2.27
N GLU A 127 13.91 -6.42 -1.95
CA GLU A 127 13.48 -7.12 -0.74
C GLU A 127 13.70 -6.33 0.56
N ASN A 128 14.79 -5.58 0.64
CA ASN A 128 15.14 -4.76 1.80
C ASN A 128 14.15 -3.60 2.03
N TYR A 129 13.74 -2.91 0.97
CA TYR A 129 12.83 -1.75 1.04
C TYR A 129 11.38 -2.18 1.27
N TYR A 130 10.98 -3.31 0.68
CA TYR A 130 9.61 -3.83 0.82
C TYR A 130 9.31 -4.32 2.25
N SER A 131 10.32 -4.88 2.92
CA SER A 131 10.18 -5.47 4.27
C SER A 131 10.43 -4.48 5.41
N HIS A 132 11.34 -3.52 5.25
CA HIS A 132 11.72 -2.57 6.30
C HIS A 132 11.11 -1.17 6.11
N GLY A 133 10.55 -0.92 4.93
CA GLY A 133 9.97 0.36 4.59
C GLY A 133 11.00 1.32 4.01
N TRP A 134 10.51 2.46 3.55
CA TRP A 134 11.32 3.43 2.83
C TRP A 134 10.90 4.86 3.16
N ILE A 135 11.88 5.75 3.05
CA ILE A 135 11.72 7.20 3.15
C ILE A 135 12.11 7.76 1.79
N MET A 136 11.15 8.35 1.08
CA MET A 136 11.40 9.00 -0.19
C MET A 136 11.59 10.50 0.04
N VAL A 137 12.74 11.02 -0.38
CA VAL A 137 13.13 12.42 -0.14
C VAL A 137 13.29 13.12 -1.47
N ASP A 138 12.42 14.10 -1.71
CA ASP A 138 12.56 15.01 -2.85
C ASP A 138 12.56 14.30 -4.21
N CYS A 139 11.86 13.16 -4.33
CA CYS A 139 11.76 12.38 -5.58
C CYS A 139 10.50 12.70 -6.39
N ILE A 140 9.71 13.70 -6.00
CA ILE A 140 8.47 14.10 -6.70
C ILE A 140 8.58 15.58 -7.04
N ARG A 141 8.61 15.92 -8.33
CA ARG A 141 8.75 17.31 -8.80
C ARG A 141 7.41 17.98 -9.01
N ASN A 142 6.41 17.21 -9.44
CA ASN A 142 5.12 17.74 -9.84
C ASN A 142 3.98 16.73 -9.59
N VAL A 143 2.75 17.20 -9.79
CA VAL A 143 1.53 16.38 -9.62
C VAL A 143 1.51 15.16 -10.54
N ASN A 144 2.13 15.24 -11.71
CA ASN A 144 2.17 14.12 -12.66
C ASN A 144 3.07 12.99 -12.14
N ASP A 145 4.23 13.30 -11.55
CA ASP A 145 5.08 12.30 -10.88
C ASP A 145 4.28 11.56 -9.79
N ALA A 146 3.56 12.31 -8.93
CA ALA A 146 2.72 11.72 -7.89
C ALA A 146 1.61 10.81 -8.46
N LYS A 147 0.94 11.24 -9.54
CA LYS A 147 -0.09 10.41 -10.21
C LYS A 147 0.49 9.11 -10.74
N GLN A 148 1.65 9.14 -11.38
CA GLN A 148 2.29 7.93 -11.93
C GLN A 148 2.70 6.96 -10.81
N LEU A 149 3.19 7.47 -9.68
CA LEU A 149 3.48 6.64 -8.50
C LEU A 149 2.23 5.94 -7.95
N LEU A 150 1.12 6.67 -7.83
CA LEU A 150 -0.16 6.11 -7.38
C LEU A 150 -0.68 5.02 -8.33
N LEU A 151 -0.56 5.22 -9.64
CA LEU A 151 -0.94 4.21 -10.65
C LEU A 151 -0.13 2.90 -10.52
N LEU A 152 1.13 3.00 -10.07
CA LEU A 152 2.00 1.84 -9.84
C LEU A 152 1.86 1.25 -8.42
N GLY A 153 0.93 1.75 -7.62
CA GLY A 153 0.67 1.27 -6.25
C GLY A 153 1.73 1.69 -5.23
N ILE A 154 2.53 2.72 -5.54
CA ILE A 154 3.51 3.27 -4.60
C ILE A 154 2.79 4.31 -3.75
N ILE A 155 2.22 3.85 -2.64
CA ILE A 155 1.38 4.65 -1.76
C ILE A 155 2.12 4.86 -0.43
N PRO A 156 2.50 6.10 -0.08
CA PRO A 156 3.04 6.41 1.23
C PRO A 156 1.96 6.24 2.30
N THR A 157 2.37 5.81 3.50
CA THR A 157 1.50 5.69 4.67
C THR A 157 1.57 6.92 5.57
N HIS A 158 2.67 7.69 5.47
CA HIS A 158 2.96 8.91 6.23
C HIS A 158 3.63 9.95 5.33
#